data_AF-K9ULX7-F1
#
_entry.id   AF-K9ULX7-F1
#
_cell.length_a   1.000
_cell.length_b   1.000
_cell.length_c   1.000
_cell.angle_alpha   90.00
_cell.angle_beta   90.00
_cell.angle_gamma   90.00
#
_symmetry.space_group_name_H-M   'P 1'
#
loop_
_entity.id
_entity.type
_entity.pdbx_description
1 polymer ?
#
loop_
_entity_poly.entity_id
_entity_poly.type
_entity_poly.pdbx_seq_one_letter_code
_entity_poly.pdbx_strand_id
1 'polypeptide(L)'
;MISTPMSERLPDRVVLAPNYKIPIVLIAASISIATFQLWVGLAVGIFGVFLSIQTAIIKLEFTTTTLNVYRGSNIIRTFPYTEWENWEIFWQPAPILFYFKEVNSIHFLPIIFDPQMLRTCLEYYRPKSDSAASSL
;
A
#
# COMPACT_ATOMS: atom_id res chain seq x y z
N MET A 1 34.40 -15.36 -20.30
CA MET A 1 33.09 -15.65 -19.68
C MET A 1 32.54 -14.31 -19.21
N ILE A 2 31.49 -13.82 -19.87
CA ILE A 2 30.96 -12.47 -19.65
C ILE A 2 30.03 -12.52 -18.45
N SER A 3 30.36 -11.76 -17.41
CA SER A 3 29.51 -11.57 -16.23
C SER A 3 28.21 -10.89 -16.65
N THR A 4 27.10 -11.60 -16.58
CA THR A 4 25.76 -11.03 -16.76
C THR A 4 25.50 -10.00 -15.66
N PRO A 5 25.09 -8.76 -15.96
CA PRO A 5 24.65 -7.83 -14.94
C PRO A 5 23.36 -8.38 -14.33
N MET A 6 23.36 -8.57 -13.01
CA MET A 6 22.21 -8.95 -12.20
C MET A 6 21.22 -7.78 -12.19
N SER A 7 20.55 -7.58 -13.33
CA SER A 7 19.39 -6.70 -13.43
C SER A 7 18.39 -7.20 -12.38
N GLU A 8 18.17 -6.39 -11.35
CA GLU A 8 17.19 -6.63 -10.28
C GLU A 8 15.78 -6.71 -10.87
N ARG A 9 15.46 -7.83 -11.53
CA ARG A 9 14.11 -8.12 -11.97
C ARG A 9 13.32 -8.47 -10.72
N LEU A 10 12.29 -7.69 -10.42
CA LEU A 10 11.32 -8.09 -9.41
C LEU A 10 10.80 -9.49 -9.77
N PRO A 11 10.67 -10.39 -8.77
CA PRO A 11 10.17 -11.75 -9.01
C PRO A 11 8.76 -11.71 -9.60
N ASP A 12 8.32 -12.80 -10.24
CA ASP A 12 6.99 -12.89 -10.88
C ASP A 12 5.82 -12.62 -9.90
N ARG A 13 6.10 -12.68 -8.60
CA ARG A 13 5.16 -12.42 -7.51
C ARG A 13 5.87 -11.70 -6.35
N VAL A 14 5.33 -10.56 -5.93
CA VAL A 14 5.84 -9.76 -4.81
C VAL A 14 4.72 -9.55 -3.79
N VAL A 15 4.86 -10.11 -2.59
CA VAL A 15 3.93 -9.84 -1.47
C VAL A 15 4.49 -8.68 -0.65
N LEU A 16 3.69 -7.63 -0.47
CA LEU A 16 4.11 -6.50 0.35
C LEU A 16 4.13 -6.87 1.83
N ALA A 17 5.23 -6.52 2.49
CA ALA A 17 5.38 -6.72 3.93
C ALA A 17 4.44 -5.76 4.71
N PRO A 18 3.84 -6.22 5.81
CA PRO A 18 3.07 -5.36 6.70
C PRO A 18 3.96 -4.26 7.30
N ASN A 19 3.42 -3.04 7.42
CA ASN A 19 4.13 -1.89 7.98
C ASN A 19 3.40 -1.35 9.21
N TYR A 20 4.01 -1.56 10.37
CA TYR A 20 3.44 -1.19 11.67
C TYR A 20 3.82 0.22 12.13
N LYS A 21 4.58 1.00 11.34
CA LYS A 21 5.00 2.35 11.75
C LYS A 21 3.81 3.25 12.06
N ILE A 22 2.80 3.29 11.19
CA ILE A 22 1.60 4.13 11.37
C ILE A 22 0.83 3.70 12.64
N PRO A 23 0.45 2.41 12.82
CA PRO A 23 -0.21 1.98 14.05
C PRO A 23 0.59 2.26 15.32
N ILE A 24 1.91 2.03 15.32
CA ILE A 24 2.77 2.26 16.49
C ILE A 24 2.82 3.74 16.86
N VAL A 25 3.04 4.62 15.88
CA VAL A 25 3.06 6.09 16.11
C VAL A 25 1.72 6.56 16.65
N LEU A 26 0.61 6.01 16.13
CA LEU A 26 -0.72 6.36 16.57
C LEU A 26 -1.00 5.92 18.02
N ILE A 27 -0.58 4.72 18.41
CA ILE A 27 -0.70 4.22 19.79
C ILE A 27 0.19 5.03 20.73
N ALA A 28 1.41 5.39 20.33
CA ALA A 28 2.28 6.24 21.13
C ALA A 28 1.66 7.62 21.35
N ALA A 29 1.13 8.24 20.28
CA ALA A 29 0.43 9.52 20.36
C ALA A 29 -0.83 9.43 21.22
N SER A 30 -1.56 8.30 21.19
CA SER A 30 -2.77 8.13 22.00
C SER A 30 -2.48 8.17 23.50
N ILE A 31 -1.34 7.63 23.93
CA ILE A 31 -0.89 7.69 25.33
C ILE A 31 -0.63 9.14 25.74
N SER A 32 0.07 9.91 24.90
CA SER A 32 0.32 11.34 25.16
C SER A 32 -0.96 12.18 25.16
N ILE A 33 -1.94 11.86 24.31
CA ILE A 33 -3.23 12.58 24.30
C ILE A 33 -4.04 12.22 25.55
N ALA A 34 -4.01 10.96 26.00
CA ALA A 34 -4.76 10.50 27.15
C ALA A 34 -4.37 11.21 28.46
N THR A 35 -3.16 11.78 28.56
CA THR A 35 -2.76 12.58 29.74
C THR A 35 -3.51 13.90 29.85
N PHE A 36 -4.02 14.45 28.75
CA PHE A 36 -4.79 15.70 28.72
C PHE A 36 -6.28 15.45 28.47
N GLN A 37 -6.62 14.46 27.65
CA GLN A 37 -7.98 14.14 27.22
C GLN A 37 -8.17 12.62 27.11
N LEU A 38 -8.56 11.99 28.21
CA LEU A 38 -8.66 10.53 28.31
C LEU A 38 -9.53 9.91 27.22
N TRP A 39 -10.72 10.45 26.96
CA TRP A 39 -11.65 9.90 25.95
C TRP A 39 -11.11 10.00 24.53
N VAL A 40 -10.46 11.10 24.19
CA VAL A 40 -9.84 11.29 22.87
C VAL A 40 -8.66 10.32 22.72
N GLY A 41 -7.80 10.24 23.74
CA GLY A 41 -6.70 9.27 23.76
C GLY A 41 -7.20 7.83 23.62
N LEU A 42 -8.29 7.47 24.30
CA LEU A 42 -8.87 6.13 24.21
C LEU A 42 -9.42 5.83 22.80
N ALA A 43 -10.15 6.77 22.19
CA ALA A 43 -10.64 6.62 20.82
C ALA A 43 -9.49 6.45 19.81
N VAL A 44 -8.45 7.27 19.91
CA VAL A 44 -7.25 7.19 19.06
C VAL A 44 -6.50 5.88 19.29
N GLY A 45 -6.39 5.42 20.53
CA GLY A 45 -5.73 4.16 20.89
C GLY A 45 -6.46 2.94 20.32
N ILE A 46 -7.80 2.89 20.45
CA ILE A 46 -8.63 1.85 19.82
C ILE A 46 -8.42 1.86 18.30
N PHE A 47 -8.39 3.04 17.68
CA PHE A 47 -8.16 3.14 16.24
C PHE A 47 -6.76 2.62 15.85
N GLY A 48 -5.71 2.91 16.63
CA GLY A 48 -4.37 2.37 16.40
C GLY A 48 -4.28 0.85 16.54
N VAL A 49 -4.96 0.27 17.53
CA VAL A 49 -5.08 -1.20 17.67
C VAL A 49 -5.83 -1.79 16.48
N PHE A 50 -6.94 -1.17 16.06
CA PHE A 50 -7.69 -1.59 14.89
C PHE A 50 -6.83 -1.58 13.62
N LEU A 51 -6.07 -0.51 13.37
CA LEU A 51 -5.14 -0.47 12.25
C LEU A 51 -4.07 -1.56 12.35
N SER A 52 -3.52 -1.83 13.54
CA SER A 52 -2.53 -2.90 13.74
C SER A 52 -3.08 -4.28 13.35
N ILE A 53 -4.33 -4.58 13.76
CA ILE A 53 -5.00 -5.83 13.43
C ILE A 53 -5.24 -5.90 11.91
N GLN A 54 -5.70 -4.81 11.28
CA GLN A 54 -5.89 -4.77 9.84
C GLN A 54 -4.56 -4.97 9.08
N THR A 55 -3.47 -4.33 9.52
CA THR A 55 -2.11 -4.51 8.98
C THR A 55 -1.68 -5.97 9.00
N ALA A 56 -1.97 -6.70 10.08
CA ALA A 56 -1.60 -8.10 10.19
C ALA A 56 -2.44 -9.02 9.28
N ILE A 57 -3.70 -8.64 9.04
CA ILE A 57 -4.66 -9.48 8.34
C ILE A 57 -4.64 -9.26 6.82
N ILE A 58 -4.50 -8.01 6.35
CA ILE A 58 -4.58 -7.66 4.94
C ILE A 58 -3.19 -7.63 4.31
N LYS A 59 -3.03 -8.32 3.18
CA LYS A 59 -1.79 -8.33 2.40
C LYS A 59 -2.09 -7.99 0.96
N LEU A 60 -1.19 -7.21 0.35
CA LEU A 60 -1.20 -6.97 -1.08
C LEU A 60 -0.13 -7.80 -1.75
N GLU A 61 -0.48 -8.30 -2.92
CA GLU A 61 0.41 -9.08 -3.75
C GLU A 61 0.34 -8.60 -5.18
N PHE A 62 1.50 -8.24 -5.69
CA PHE A 62 1.70 -7.90 -7.08
C PHE A 62 2.12 -9.16 -7.82
N THR A 63 1.38 -9.48 -8.88
CA THR A 63 1.81 -10.45 -9.90
C THR A 63 2.13 -9.71 -11.19
N THR A 64 2.53 -10.44 -12.22
CA THR A 64 2.78 -9.87 -13.57
C THR A 64 1.55 -9.22 -14.21
N THR A 65 0.33 -9.62 -13.82
CA THR A 65 -0.91 -9.16 -14.49
C THR A 65 -1.99 -8.65 -13.54
N THR A 66 -1.87 -8.92 -12.24
CA THR A 66 -2.90 -8.57 -11.26
C THR A 66 -2.31 -8.08 -9.93
N LEU A 67 -3.07 -7.21 -9.26
CA LEU A 67 -2.94 -6.95 -7.83
C LEU A 67 -3.95 -7.82 -7.08
N ASN A 68 -3.46 -8.75 -6.27
CA ASN A 68 -4.27 -9.58 -5.39
C ASN A 68 -4.31 -8.98 -3.99
N VAL A 69 -5.50 -8.98 -3.39
CA VAL A 69 -5.72 -8.61 -1.98
C VAL A 69 -6.07 -9.87 -1.20
N TYR A 70 -5.25 -10.15 -0.21
CA TYR A 70 -5.41 -11.27 0.69
C TYR A 70 -5.95 -10.82 2.04
N ARG A 71 -6.73 -11.71 2.67
CA ARG A 71 -7.09 -11.69 4.08
C ARG A 71 -6.60 -12.98 4.72
N GLY A 72 -5.52 -12.90 5.48
CA GLY A 72 -4.81 -14.09 5.98
C GLY A 72 -4.19 -14.88 4.82
N SER A 73 -4.72 -16.08 4.57
CA SER A 73 -4.32 -16.96 3.46
C SER A 73 -5.29 -16.96 2.27
N ASN A 74 -6.44 -16.29 2.39
CA ASN A 74 -7.48 -16.30 1.36
C ASN A 74 -7.41 -15.03 0.50
N ILE A 75 -7.53 -15.19 -0.82
CA ILE A 75 -7.72 -14.06 -1.74
C ILE A 75 -9.15 -13.55 -1.54
N ILE A 76 -9.31 -12.27 -1.23
CA ILE A 76 -10.62 -11.64 -1.09
C ILE A 76 -11.02 -10.88 -2.36
N ARG A 77 -10.04 -10.35 -3.10
CA ARG A 77 -10.22 -9.63 -4.37
C ARG A 77 -8.97 -9.71 -5.22
N THR A 78 -9.17 -9.67 -6.53
CA THR A 78 -8.12 -9.62 -7.55
C THR A 78 -8.47 -8.50 -8.51
N PHE A 79 -7.49 -7.64 -8.79
CA PHE A 79 -7.63 -6.46 -9.63
C PHE A 79 -6.68 -6.60 -10.83
N PRO A 80 -7.19 -6.89 -12.04
CA PRO A 80 -6.37 -7.06 -13.23
C PRO A 80 -5.88 -5.72 -13.79
N TYR A 81 -4.58 -5.60 -14.06
CA TYR A 81 -3.99 -4.34 -14.53
C TYR A 81 -4.52 -3.89 -15.89
N THR A 82 -5.07 -4.80 -16.69
CA THR A 82 -5.70 -4.50 -17.98
C THR A 82 -6.92 -3.59 -17.84
N GLU A 83 -7.55 -3.58 -16.65
CA GLU A 83 -8.71 -2.74 -16.36
C GLU A 83 -8.33 -1.41 -15.70
N TRP A 84 -7.05 -1.19 -15.40
CA TRP A 84 -6.58 -0.01 -14.65
C TRP A 84 -6.33 1.19 -15.57
N GLU A 85 -7.00 2.30 -15.27
CA GLU A 85 -6.84 3.58 -15.95
C GLU A 85 -5.76 4.45 -15.28
N ASN A 86 -5.79 4.57 -13.96
CA ASN A 86 -4.86 5.41 -13.19
C ASN A 86 -4.67 4.85 -11.77
N TRP A 87 -3.58 5.24 -11.12
CA TRP A 87 -3.32 4.96 -9.71
C TRP A 87 -2.59 6.12 -9.04
N GLU A 88 -2.81 6.34 -7.75
CA GLU A 88 -2.16 7.39 -6.97
C GLU A 88 -1.89 6.91 -5.53
N ILE A 89 -0.82 7.43 -4.94
CA ILE A 89 -0.53 7.27 -3.51
C ILE A 89 -0.68 8.66 -2.88
N PHE A 90 -1.67 8.79 -2.02
CA PHE A 90 -1.99 10.04 -1.35
C PHE A 90 -1.23 10.20 -0.03
N TRP A 91 -0.95 11.47 0.30
CA TRP A 91 -0.24 11.94 1.51
C TRP A 91 1.24 11.52 1.55
N GLN A 92 2.14 12.31 0.97
CA GLN A 92 3.57 11.95 0.85
C GLN A 92 4.37 11.92 2.18
N PRO A 93 4.09 12.73 3.22
CA PRO A 93 4.80 12.60 4.49
C PRO A 93 4.48 11.30 5.23
N ALA A 94 3.27 10.78 5.03
CA ALA A 94 2.79 9.50 5.55
C ALA A 94 1.84 8.92 4.49
N PRO A 95 2.32 8.04 3.58
CA PRO A 95 1.50 7.44 2.54
C PRO A 95 0.49 6.53 3.21
N ILE A 96 -0.70 7.07 3.43
CA ILE A 96 -1.77 6.41 4.21
C ILE A 96 -2.83 5.81 3.28
N LEU A 97 -2.92 6.28 2.03
CA LEU A 97 -4.01 5.88 1.14
C LEU A 97 -3.50 5.62 -0.28
N PHE A 98 -3.77 4.42 -0.76
CA PHE A 98 -3.53 3.98 -2.13
C PHE A 98 -4.86 4.01 -2.87
N TYR A 99 -4.83 4.63 -4.04
CA TYR A 99 -5.98 4.81 -4.91
C TYR A 99 -5.67 4.20 -6.27
N PHE A 100 -6.66 3.53 -6.85
CA PHE A 100 -6.62 3.18 -8.26
C PHE A 100 -8.02 3.18 -8.86
N LYS A 101 -8.07 3.52 -10.15
CA LYS A 101 -9.29 3.59 -10.94
C LYS A 101 -9.26 2.48 -11.98
N GLU A 102 -10.29 1.66 -11.97
CA GLU A 102 -10.64 0.72 -13.03
C GLU A 102 -11.68 1.34 -13.97
N VAL A 103 -11.84 0.78 -15.17
CA VAL A 103 -12.80 1.26 -16.19
C VAL A 103 -14.20 1.50 -15.60
N ASN A 104 -14.66 0.60 -14.72
CA ASN A 104 -16.01 0.63 -14.15
C ASN A 104 -16.07 0.92 -12.65
N SER A 105 -14.94 1.20 -11.98
CA SER A 105 -14.90 1.27 -10.51
C SER A 105 -13.71 2.06 -9.98
N ILE A 106 -13.88 2.65 -8.80
CA ILE A 106 -12.83 3.37 -8.08
C ILE A 106 -12.58 2.66 -6.76
N HIS A 107 -11.31 2.44 -6.42
CA HIS A 107 -10.92 1.72 -5.21
C HIS A 107 -9.95 2.54 -4.37
N PHE A 108 -10.15 2.46 -3.05
CA PHE A 108 -9.29 3.06 -2.05
C PHE A 108 -8.85 1.98 -1.06
N LEU A 109 -7.54 1.85 -0.89
CA LEU A 109 -6.90 0.90 0.00
C LEU A 109 -6.06 1.68 1.02
N PRO A 110 -6.24 1.46 2.33
CA PRO A 110 -5.32 2.02 3.30
C PRO A 110 -3.93 1.40 3.09
N ILE A 111 -2.89 2.23 3.06
CA ILE A 111 -1.49 1.79 2.97
C ILE A 111 -1.03 1.43 4.37
N ILE A 112 -1.27 0.17 4.71
CA ILE A 112 -0.87 -0.48 5.96
C ILE A 112 0.37 -1.38 5.77
N PHE A 113 0.98 -1.32 4.59
CA PHE A 113 2.13 -2.10 4.14
C PHE A 113 3.29 -1.18 3.75
N ASP A 114 4.43 -1.74 3.37
CA ASP A 114 5.60 -0.98 2.96
C ASP A 114 5.28 -0.04 1.78
N PRO A 115 5.30 1.29 1.98
CA PRO A 115 4.91 2.25 0.94
C PRO A 115 5.97 2.45 -0.13
N GLN A 116 7.24 2.20 0.20
CA GLN A 116 8.34 2.34 -0.75
C GLN A 116 8.29 1.16 -1.71
N MET A 117 8.16 -0.06 -1.18
CA MET A 117 7.97 -1.25 -2.00
C MET A 117 6.67 -1.18 -2.82
N LEU A 118 5.58 -0.67 -2.23
CA LEU A 118 4.33 -0.42 -2.97
C LEU A 118 4.56 0.44 -4.20
N ARG A 119 5.23 1.59 -4.04
CA ARG A 119 5.53 2.50 -5.15
C ARG A 119 6.39 1.80 -6.21
N THR A 120 7.48 1.14 -5.78
CA THR A 120 8.38 0.42 -6.70
C THR A 120 7.63 -0.64 -7.51
N CYS A 121 6.75 -1.42 -6.87
CA CYS A 121 5.92 -2.41 -7.57
C CYS A 121 4.94 -1.75 -8.53
N LEU A 122 4.27 -0.67 -8.13
CA LEU A 122 3.32 0.04 -9.01
C LEU A 122 4.04 0.63 -10.23
N GLU A 123 5.19 1.27 -10.05
CA GLU A 123 5.99 1.82 -11.15
C GLU A 123 6.50 0.73 -12.10
N TYR A 124 6.82 -0.46 -11.57
CA TYR A 124 7.28 -1.59 -12.38
C TYR A 124 6.15 -2.30 -13.14
N TYR A 125 5.08 -2.72 -12.45
CA TYR A 125 4.00 -3.50 -13.07
C TYR A 125 2.97 -2.63 -13.80
N ARG A 126 2.77 -1.39 -13.36
CA ARG A 126 1.82 -0.45 -13.97
C ARG A 126 2.40 0.97 -14.01
N PRO A 127 3.43 1.24 -14.83
CA PRO A 127 3.96 2.58 -14.96
C PRO A 127 2.86 3.56 -15.37
N LYS A 128 2.89 4.76 -14.78
CA LYS A 128 2.03 5.84 -15.25
C LYS A 128 2.45 6.18 -16.66
N SER A 129 1.49 6.35 -17.56
CA SER A 129 1.75 6.98 -18.84
C SER A 129 2.08 8.44 -18.58
N ASP A 130 3.37 8.77 -18.51
CA ASP A 130 3.84 10.16 -18.51
C ASP A 130 3.40 10.82 -19.81
N SER A 131 2.32 11.59 -19.77
CA SER A 131 1.80 12.37 -20.90
C SER A 131 2.67 13.61 -21.21
N ALA A 132 3.97 13.62 -20.93
CA ALA A 132 4.80 14.82 -21.09
C ALA A 132 6.30 14.56 -21.39
N ALA A 133 6.62 13.50 -22.13
CA ALA A 133 7.99 13.26 -22.65
C ALA A 133 8.05 13.17 -24.18
N SER A 134 7.15 13.85 -24.91
CA SER A 134 7.18 13.88 -26.39
C SER A 134 6.80 15.23 -27.02
N SER A 135 6.96 16.33 -26.28
CA SER A 135 6.78 17.68 -26.83
C SER A 135 7.92 18.61 -26.44
N LEU A 136 9.14 18.19 -26.77
CA LEU A 136 10.30 19.05 -27.02
C LEU A 136 11.10 18.48 -28.20
#